data_AF-A0A959JFM3-F1
#
_entry.id   AF-A0A959JFM3-F1
#
_cell.length_a   1.000
_cell.length_b   1.000
_cell.length_c   1.000
_cell.angle_alpha   90.00
_cell.angle_beta   90.00
_cell.angle_gamma   90.00
#
_symmetry.space_group_name_H-M   'P 1'
#
loop_
_entity.id
_entity.type
_entity.pdbx_description
1 polymer ?
#
loop_
_entity_poly.entity_id
_entity_poly.type
_entity_poly.pdbx_seq_one_letter_code
_entity_poly.pdbx_strand_id
1 'polypeptide(L)'
;MKELILFISLLIPFAGLTQSVKQNGNGEWIVQFEDGTWRYFEAGDSILLEQGQAVGLSMEQVAVREKILVYYEQTRTQLETLEGQLEDQRDLQVSVSHDLQSGQSTFSRETQKNLETQIRNIGKSIHQLEKNVGEAGKKHEEAMQLLRATPSYQAKWLESYEKKNGPLLAGKGSLQIREPQLVLDESMTINESTAEPPTQATQAKNEPGNKGSYEWLPEPTKIPDPVCSYAYDGTDPLTNQHRIDVSEEVLFEFTHEPLRSFYKDKPYLTCKGYLSTQPGYKYLTLEFIIRSERGRQSFGSLAKGTALTLRLIDGTVLYLTTNKTDNGSVDMNTRTTTYIGTYVLSKKAEKILSQSGLDLMRVVWSTGYEDYDIYNLDFFVHQFRCLNDKF
;
A
#
# COMPACT_ATOMS: atom_id res chain seq x y z
N MET A 1 28.70 11.53 63.41
CA MET A 1 29.28 11.28 62.07
C MET A 1 29.99 9.93 62.14
N LYS A 2 29.55 8.84 61.50
CA LYS A 2 28.77 8.67 60.27
C LYS A 2 27.96 7.36 60.38
N GLU A 3 26.81 7.36 59.72
CA GLU A 3 25.88 6.24 59.62
C GLU A 3 26.43 5.08 58.79
N LEU A 4 26.07 3.86 59.19
CA LEU A 4 26.34 2.62 58.49
C LEU A 4 25.08 2.23 57.69
N ILE A 5 25.02 2.62 56.43
CA ILE A 5 23.91 2.25 55.52
C ILE A 5 24.20 0.84 54.98
N LEU A 6 23.37 -0.12 55.37
CA LEU A 6 23.38 -1.50 54.91
C LEU A 6 22.59 -1.58 53.58
N PHE A 7 23.28 -1.63 52.45
CA PHE A 7 22.66 -1.85 51.14
C PHE A 7 22.31 -3.33 50.97
N ILE A 8 21.04 -3.68 51.19
CA ILE A 8 20.46 -4.96 50.77
C ILE A 8 20.13 -4.81 49.29
N SER A 9 21.01 -5.33 48.42
CA SER A 9 20.71 -5.49 47.00
C SER A 9 19.70 -6.63 46.82
N LEU A 10 18.44 -6.27 46.71
CA LEU A 10 17.35 -7.15 46.28
C LEU A 10 17.60 -7.55 44.82
N LEU A 11 18.18 -8.74 44.59
CA LEU A 11 18.22 -9.37 43.27
C LEU A 11 16.80 -9.85 42.94
N ILE A 12 16.05 -9.02 42.21
CA ILE A 12 14.83 -9.45 41.53
C ILE A 12 15.29 -10.23 40.28
N PRO A 13 15.02 -11.54 40.17
CA PRO A 13 15.24 -12.24 38.91
C PRO A 13 14.24 -11.69 37.89
N PHE A 14 14.74 -11.00 36.87
CA PHE A 14 13.99 -10.79 35.64
C PHE A 14 13.76 -12.16 35.01
N ALA A 15 12.60 -12.76 35.27
CA ALA A 15 12.07 -13.81 34.41
C ALA A 15 11.72 -13.15 33.07
N GLY A 16 12.68 -13.13 32.15
CA GLY A 16 12.40 -12.83 30.76
C GLY A 16 11.47 -13.90 30.21
N LEU A 17 10.34 -13.49 29.65
CA LEU A 17 9.40 -14.37 28.94
C LEU A 17 10.17 -15.11 27.84
N THR A 18 10.44 -16.40 28.04
CA THR A 18 11.27 -17.19 27.13
C THR A 18 10.39 -17.85 26.08
N GLN A 19 10.43 -17.32 24.85
CA GLN A 19 9.79 -17.95 23.69
C GLN A 19 10.74 -18.98 23.08
N SER A 20 10.25 -20.15 22.66
CA SER A 20 11.08 -21.20 22.07
C SER A 20 10.58 -21.61 20.69
N VAL A 21 11.48 -21.72 19.72
CA VAL A 21 11.15 -22.15 18.36
C VAL A 21 11.52 -23.62 18.19
N LYS A 22 10.58 -24.46 17.76
CA LYS A 22 10.83 -25.92 17.58
C LYS A 22 10.10 -26.47 16.37
N GLN A 23 10.49 -27.66 15.91
CA GLN A 23 9.77 -28.38 14.87
C GLN A 23 8.67 -29.28 15.46
N ASN A 24 7.49 -29.26 14.86
CA ASN A 24 6.44 -30.22 15.16
C ASN A 24 6.73 -31.58 14.48
N GLY A 25 5.86 -32.58 14.71
CA GLY A 25 5.99 -33.92 14.12
C GLY A 25 5.95 -33.98 12.59
N ASN A 26 5.51 -32.90 11.94
CA ASN A 26 5.46 -32.74 10.48
C ASN A 26 6.68 -31.98 9.93
N GLY A 27 7.63 -31.59 10.79
CA GLY A 27 8.81 -30.81 10.41
C GLY A 27 8.56 -29.30 10.24
N GLU A 28 7.37 -28.82 10.60
CA GLU A 28 7.01 -27.40 10.51
C GLU A 28 7.52 -26.65 11.74
N TRP A 29 8.02 -25.44 11.53
CA TRP A 29 8.51 -24.59 12.62
C TRP A 29 7.34 -23.91 13.34
N ILE A 30 7.34 -24.03 14.67
CA ILE A 30 6.37 -23.39 15.56
C ILE A 30 7.11 -22.57 16.61
N VAL A 31 6.51 -21.44 16.98
CA VAL A 31 6.89 -20.67 18.17
C VAL A 31 6.00 -21.16 19.31
N GLN A 32 6.62 -21.72 20.36
CA GLN A 32 5.95 -22.15 21.57
C GLN A 32 6.19 -21.14 22.70
N PHE A 33 5.09 -20.69 23.29
CA PHE A 33 5.06 -19.77 24.43
C PHE A 33 5.09 -20.55 25.76
N GLU A 34 5.48 -19.89 26.85
CA GLU A 34 5.58 -20.52 28.18
C GLU A 34 4.23 -21.04 28.71
N ASP A 35 3.12 -20.43 28.29
CA ASP A 35 1.76 -20.87 28.62
C ASP A 35 1.34 -22.16 27.89
N GLY A 36 2.25 -22.73 27.07
CA GLY A 36 2.02 -23.94 26.29
C GLY A 36 1.27 -23.72 24.98
N THR A 37 0.81 -22.50 24.71
CA THR A 37 0.26 -22.14 23.41
C THR A 37 1.37 -22.09 22.36
N TRP A 38 0.98 -22.19 21.09
CA TRP A 38 1.92 -22.17 19.98
C TRP A 38 1.28 -21.53 18.75
N ARG A 39 2.13 -20.98 17.89
CA ARG A 39 1.75 -20.53 16.55
C ARG A 39 2.78 -20.97 15.52
N TYR A 40 2.42 -20.95 14.25
CA TYR A 40 3.37 -21.18 13.16
C TYR A 40 4.42 -20.08 13.11
N PHE A 41 5.64 -20.45 12.75
CA PHE A 41 6.75 -19.53 12.54
C PHE A 41 6.48 -18.65 11.32
N GLU A 42 6.61 -17.34 11.48
CA GLU A 42 6.37 -16.34 10.44
C GLU A 42 7.67 -15.61 10.04
N ALA A 43 7.70 -14.95 8.88
CA ALA A 43 8.92 -14.32 8.37
C ALA A 43 9.52 -13.25 9.33
N GLY A 44 8.67 -12.59 10.13
CA GLY A 44 9.09 -11.63 11.16
C GLY A 44 9.78 -12.27 12.38
N ASP A 45 9.66 -13.58 12.57
CA ASP A 45 10.27 -14.31 13.69
C ASP A 45 11.75 -14.63 13.46
N SER A 46 12.34 -14.15 12.35
CA SER A 46 13.75 -14.32 12.02
C SER A 46 14.69 -13.77 13.10
N ILE A 47 14.25 -12.75 13.84
CA ILE A 47 14.97 -12.21 15.02
C ILE A 47 15.10 -13.26 16.15
N LEU A 48 14.13 -14.16 16.31
CA LEU A 48 14.20 -15.25 17.29
C LEU A 48 15.24 -16.31 16.91
N LEU A 49 15.58 -16.41 15.63
CA LEU A 49 16.68 -17.25 15.13
C LEU A 49 18.04 -16.55 15.30
N GLU A 50 18.11 -15.23 15.08
CA GLU A 50 19.33 -14.44 15.29
C GLU A 50 19.79 -14.40 16.76
N GLN A 51 18.85 -14.47 17.70
CA GLN A 51 19.14 -14.49 19.14
C GLN A 51 19.65 -15.85 19.65
N GLY A 52 19.84 -16.85 18.77
CA GLY A 52 20.50 -18.11 19.10
C GLY A 52 19.77 -18.99 20.12
N GLN A 53 18.51 -18.67 20.46
CA GLN A 53 17.75 -19.42 21.47
C GLN A 53 16.98 -20.62 20.92
N ALA A 54 17.07 -20.92 19.63
CA ALA A 54 16.77 -22.25 19.14
C ALA A 54 17.46 -22.53 17.79
N VAL A 55 17.74 -23.82 17.59
CA VAL A 55 18.07 -24.50 16.33
C VAL A 55 19.56 -24.72 16.04
N GLY A 56 19.95 -26.00 15.96
CA GLY A 56 21.25 -26.48 15.47
C GLY A 56 21.46 -26.34 13.96
N LEU A 57 21.13 -25.17 13.39
CA LEU A 57 21.49 -24.79 12.03
C LEU A 57 22.79 -23.97 12.09
N SER A 58 23.71 -24.20 11.16
CA SER A 58 24.91 -23.36 11.03
C SER A 58 24.54 -22.00 10.43
N MET A 59 25.36 -20.97 10.70
CA MET A 59 25.24 -19.64 10.08
C MET A 59 25.17 -19.71 8.54
N GLU A 60 25.85 -20.68 7.93
CA GLU A 60 25.81 -20.93 6.49
C GLU A 60 24.42 -21.39 6.03
N GLN A 61 23.75 -22.26 6.80
CA GLN A 61 22.40 -22.72 6.50
C GLN A 61 21.36 -21.60 6.65
N VAL A 62 21.57 -20.67 7.58
CA VAL A 62 20.73 -19.47 7.72
C VAL A 62 20.84 -18.58 6.49
N ALA A 63 22.05 -18.28 6.03
CA ALA A 63 22.27 -17.44 4.84
C ALA A 63 21.68 -18.05 3.55
N VAL A 64 21.77 -19.38 3.38
CA VAL A 64 21.12 -20.08 2.26
C VAL A 64 19.60 -19.93 2.33
N ARG A 65 19.02 -20.09 3.52
CA ARG A 65 17.57 -19.98 3.72
C ARG A 65 17.04 -18.57 3.43
N GLU A 66 17.78 -17.53 3.81
CA GLU A 66 17.44 -16.13 3.48
C GLU A 66 17.37 -15.89 1.97
N LYS A 67 18.35 -16.39 1.21
CA LYS A 67 18.34 -16.27 -0.26
C LYS A 67 17.16 -17.00 -0.90
N ILE A 68 16.76 -18.15 -0.34
CA ILE A 68 15.58 -18.88 -0.82
C ILE A 68 14.28 -18.13 -0.49
N LEU A 69 14.20 -17.47 0.66
CA LEU A 69 13.08 -16.59 0.99
C LEU A 69 12.98 -15.42 0.00
N VAL A 70 14.11 -14.81 -0.39
CA VAL A 70 14.13 -13.79 -1.44
C VAL A 70 13.59 -14.35 -2.76
N TYR A 71 14.03 -15.53 -3.18
CA TYR A 71 13.53 -16.19 -4.40
C TYR A 71 12.02 -16.48 -4.34
N TYR A 72 11.53 -16.94 -3.19
CA TYR A 72 10.11 -17.15 -2.94
C TYR A 72 9.31 -15.86 -3.10
N GLU A 73 9.74 -14.77 -2.48
CA GLU A 73 9.07 -13.47 -2.56
C GLU A 73 9.05 -12.90 -3.99
N GLN A 74 10.15 -13.05 -4.73
CA GLN A 74 10.24 -12.65 -6.14
C GLN A 74 9.23 -13.39 -7.00
N THR A 75 9.16 -14.72 -6.86
CA THR A 75 8.23 -15.55 -7.65
C THR A 75 6.77 -15.31 -7.26
N ARG A 76 6.49 -15.07 -5.97
CA ARG A 76 5.15 -14.67 -5.49
C ARG A 76 4.70 -13.36 -6.14
N THR A 77 5.52 -12.31 -6.01
CA THR A 77 5.19 -10.97 -6.53
C THR A 77 5.00 -11.01 -8.05
N GLN A 78 5.84 -11.77 -8.76
CA GLN A 78 5.71 -11.94 -10.21
C GLN A 78 4.39 -12.65 -10.60
N LEU A 79 3.98 -13.67 -9.84
CA LEU A 79 2.72 -14.38 -10.07
C LEU A 79 1.53 -13.45 -9.83
N GLU A 80 1.48 -12.77 -8.68
CA GLU A 80 0.41 -11.82 -8.32
C GLU A 80 0.26 -10.71 -9.38
N THR A 81 1.38 -10.17 -9.89
CA THR A 81 1.37 -9.15 -10.94
C THR A 81 0.76 -9.67 -12.24
N LEU A 82 1.13 -10.89 -12.66
CA LEU A 82 0.63 -11.50 -13.88
C LEU A 82 -0.85 -11.89 -13.76
N GLU A 83 -1.28 -12.35 -12.59
CA GLU A 83 -2.69 -12.63 -12.30
C GLU A 83 -3.54 -11.37 -12.35
N GLY A 84 -3.08 -10.27 -11.77
CA GLY A 84 -3.74 -8.96 -11.87
C GLY A 84 -3.87 -8.47 -13.32
N GLN A 85 -2.80 -8.56 -14.11
CA GLN A 85 -2.84 -8.21 -15.54
C GLN A 85 -3.82 -9.08 -16.33
N LEU A 86 -3.92 -10.37 -16.00
CA LEU A 86 -4.85 -11.29 -16.63
C LEU A 86 -6.31 -10.93 -16.29
N GLU A 87 -6.58 -10.56 -15.04
CA GLU A 87 -7.89 -10.09 -14.58
C GLU A 87 -8.31 -8.80 -15.31
N ASP A 88 -7.43 -7.80 -15.36
CA ASP A 88 -7.66 -6.54 -16.09
C ASP A 88 -8.01 -6.78 -17.58
N GLN A 89 -7.30 -7.71 -18.24
CA GLN A 89 -7.57 -8.04 -19.64
C GLN A 89 -8.91 -8.76 -19.83
N ARG A 90 -9.31 -9.60 -18.87
CA ARG A 90 -10.63 -10.27 -18.88
C ARG A 90 -11.76 -9.26 -18.68
N ASP A 91 -11.60 -8.33 -17.76
CA ASP A 91 -12.56 -7.26 -17.52
C ASP A 91 -12.73 -6.37 -18.75
N LEU A 92 -11.62 -6.00 -19.40
CA LEU A 92 -11.65 -5.28 -20.67
C LEU A 92 -12.40 -6.08 -21.75
N GLN A 93 -12.16 -7.39 -21.86
CA GLN A 93 -12.87 -8.25 -22.81
C GLN A 93 -14.38 -8.25 -22.56
N VAL A 94 -14.81 -8.32 -21.29
CA VAL A 94 -16.22 -8.28 -20.90
C VAL A 94 -16.85 -6.94 -21.27
N SER A 95 -16.18 -5.82 -20.97
CA SER A 95 -16.67 -4.48 -21.31
C SER A 95 -16.86 -4.31 -22.82
N VAL A 96 -15.85 -4.65 -23.62
CA VAL A 96 -15.92 -4.51 -25.09
C VAL A 96 -16.98 -5.42 -25.69
N SER A 97 -17.17 -6.61 -25.12
CA SER A 97 -18.22 -7.55 -25.54
C SER A 97 -19.62 -7.03 -25.19
N HIS A 98 -19.79 -6.42 -24.02
CA HIS A 98 -21.04 -5.78 -23.61
C HIS A 98 -21.39 -4.59 -24.50
N ASP A 99 -20.40 -3.75 -24.84
CA ASP A 99 -20.61 -2.61 -25.75
C ASP A 99 -21.04 -3.10 -27.13
N LEU A 100 -20.39 -4.14 -27.66
CA LEU A 100 -20.76 -4.75 -28.95
C LEU A 100 -22.21 -5.28 -28.95
N GLN A 101 -22.66 -5.90 -27.85
CA GLN A 101 -24.03 -6.42 -27.72
C GLN A 101 -25.07 -5.29 -27.58
N SER A 102 -24.80 -4.32 -26.72
CA SER A 102 -25.74 -3.22 -26.42
C SER A 102 -25.92 -2.26 -27.60
N GLY A 103 -24.88 -2.04 -28.41
CA GLY A 103 -24.94 -1.20 -29.61
C GLY A 103 -25.20 -1.95 -30.92
N GLN A 104 -25.53 -3.24 -30.88
CA GLN A 104 -25.63 -4.07 -32.08
C GLN A 104 -26.65 -3.56 -33.11
N SER A 105 -27.70 -2.87 -32.68
CA SER A 105 -28.71 -2.26 -33.57
C SER A 105 -28.40 -0.82 -33.99
N THR A 106 -27.45 -0.14 -33.35
CA THR A 106 -27.13 1.28 -33.56
C THR A 106 -25.77 1.52 -34.19
N PHE A 107 -24.85 0.57 -34.08
CA PHE A 107 -23.49 0.70 -34.62
C PHE A 107 -23.42 0.50 -36.14
N SER A 108 -22.52 1.26 -36.76
CA SER A 108 -22.15 1.01 -38.15
C SER A 108 -21.45 -0.35 -38.30
N ARG A 109 -21.52 -0.94 -39.49
CA ARG A 109 -20.79 -2.20 -39.81
C ARG A 109 -19.28 -2.09 -39.56
N GLU A 110 -18.71 -0.92 -39.76
CA GLU A 110 -17.28 -0.67 -39.55
C GLU A 110 -16.93 -0.66 -38.05
N THR A 111 -17.76 0.00 -37.24
CA THR A 111 -17.63 0.01 -35.78
C THR A 111 -17.73 -1.41 -35.19
N GLN A 112 -18.69 -2.21 -35.65
CA GLN A 112 -18.84 -3.61 -35.23
C GLN A 112 -17.58 -4.44 -35.56
N LYS A 113 -17.07 -4.32 -36.79
CA LYS A 113 -15.87 -5.03 -37.23
C LYS A 113 -14.62 -4.62 -36.43
N ASN A 114 -14.52 -3.34 -36.05
CA ASN A 114 -13.42 -2.84 -35.22
C ASN A 114 -13.48 -3.41 -33.80
N LEU A 115 -14.66 -3.42 -33.17
CA LEU A 115 -14.87 -4.03 -31.85
C LEU A 115 -14.61 -5.53 -31.86
N GLU A 116 -15.07 -6.27 -32.87
CA GLU A 116 -14.76 -7.71 -33.04
C GLU A 116 -13.25 -7.96 -33.18
N THR A 117 -12.55 -7.07 -33.87
CA THR A 117 -11.09 -7.16 -34.03
C THR A 117 -10.38 -6.88 -32.70
N GLN A 118 -10.87 -5.91 -31.92
CA GLN A 118 -10.36 -5.64 -30.57
C GLN A 118 -10.57 -6.83 -29.64
N ILE A 119 -11.76 -7.44 -29.60
CA ILE A 119 -12.04 -8.64 -28.81
C ILE A 119 -11.08 -9.78 -29.18
N ARG A 120 -10.79 -9.96 -30.48
CA ARG A 120 -9.84 -10.97 -30.95
C ARG A 120 -8.41 -10.70 -30.48
N ASN A 121 -7.98 -9.43 -30.50
CA ASN A 121 -6.66 -9.05 -30.04
C ASN A 121 -6.52 -9.20 -28.51
N ILE A 122 -7.54 -8.81 -27.76
CA ILE A 122 -7.61 -9.03 -26.31
C ILE A 122 -7.56 -10.54 -26.00
N GLY A 123 -8.30 -11.37 -26.74
CA GLY A 123 -8.25 -12.82 -26.57
C GLY A 123 -6.85 -13.43 -26.78
N LYS A 124 -6.07 -12.91 -27.73
CA LYS A 124 -4.66 -13.33 -27.90
C LYS A 124 -3.77 -12.88 -26.73
N SER A 125 -3.99 -11.67 -26.22
CA SER A 125 -3.30 -11.13 -25.05
C SER A 125 -3.56 -11.98 -23.81
N ILE A 126 -4.83 -12.30 -23.53
CA ILE A 126 -5.26 -13.20 -22.46
C ILE A 126 -4.55 -14.55 -22.58
N HIS A 127 -4.56 -15.16 -23.75
CA HIS A 127 -3.91 -16.47 -23.94
C HIS A 127 -2.40 -16.43 -23.65
N GLN A 128 -1.72 -15.36 -24.03
CA GLN A 128 -0.30 -15.18 -23.72
C GLN A 128 -0.06 -14.97 -22.22
N LEU A 129 -0.92 -14.18 -21.56
CA LEU A 129 -0.85 -13.96 -20.12
C LEU A 129 -1.12 -15.25 -19.33
N GLU A 130 -2.11 -16.05 -19.72
CA GLU A 130 -2.39 -17.35 -19.10
C GLU A 130 -1.18 -18.29 -19.16
N LYS A 131 -0.46 -18.30 -20.30
CA LYS A 131 0.78 -19.06 -20.42
C LYS A 131 1.86 -18.55 -19.46
N ASN A 132 2.03 -17.24 -19.36
CA ASN A 132 3.01 -16.61 -18.48
C ASN A 132 2.68 -16.86 -16.99
N VAL A 133 1.40 -16.74 -16.61
CA VAL A 133 0.88 -17.09 -15.27
C VAL A 133 1.19 -18.56 -14.96
N GLY A 134 0.93 -19.47 -15.90
CA GLY A 134 1.25 -20.90 -15.72
C GLY A 134 2.75 -21.17 -15.54
N GLU A 135 3.62 -20.44 -16.23
CA GLU A 135 5.07 -20.54 -16.06
C GLU A 135 5.54 -19.94 -14.72
N ALA A 136 4.99 -18.80 -14.31
CA ALA A 136 5.28 -18.15 -13.03
C ALA A 136 4.78 -19.01 -11.85
N GLY A 137 3.59 -19.61 -11.96
CA GLY A 137 3.02 -20.49 -10.94
C GLY A 137 3.88 -21.72 -10.69
N LYS A 138 4.47 -22.31 -11.74
CA LYS A 138 5.45 -23.41 -11.58
C LYS A 138 6.69 -23.00 -10.80
N LYS A 139 7.21 -21.79 -11.05
CA LYS A 139 8.38 -21.27 -10.31
C LYS A 139 8.04 -20.97 -8.84
N HIS A 140 6.84 -20.43 -8.60
CA HIS A 140 6.35 -20.19 -7.24
C HIS A 140 6.18 -21.50 -6.45
N GLU A 141 5.63 -22.53 -7.09
CA GLU A 141 5.52 -23.87 -6.50
C GLU A 141 6.89 -24.50 -6.23
N GLU A 142 7.86 -24.36 -7.14
CA GLU A 142 9.26 -24.76 -6.91
C GLU A 142 9.85 -24.04 -5.68
N ALA A 143 9.61 -22.73 -5.54
CA ALA A 143 10.05 -21.96 -4.39
C ALA A 143 9.39 -22.44 -3.07
N MET A 144 8.11 -22.77 -3.09
CA MET A 144 7.39 -23.35 -1.95
C MET A 144 7.98 -24.70 -1.53
N GLN A 145 8.31 -25.56 -2.49
CA GLN A 145 8.96 -26.85 -2.22
C GLN A 145 10.37 -26.66 -1.65
N LEU A 146 11.12 -25.67 -2.13
CA LEU A 146 12.45 -25.34 -1.61
C LEU A 146 12.43 -24.88 -0.16
N LEU A 147 11.41 -24.10 0.25
CA LEU A 147 11.25 -23.68 1.66
C LEU A 147 11.03 -24.87 2.61
N ARG A 148 10.46 -25.96 2.11
CA ARG A 148 10.21 -27.21 2.85
C ARG A 148 11.33 -28.23 2.72
N ALA A 149 12.29 -28.01 1.81
CA ALA A 149 13.37 -28.93 1.55
C ALA A 149 14.45 -28.93 2.65
N THR A 150 15.31 -29.95 2.65
CA THR A 150 16.42 -30.03 3.59
C THR A 150 17.50 -28.98 3.29
N PRO A 151 18.26 -28.50 4.30
CA PRO A 151 19.31 -27.50 4.08
C PRO A 151 20.37 -27.89 3.05
N SER A 152 20.69 -29.19 2.94
CA SER A 152 21.64 -29.68 1.93
C SER A 152 21.09 -29.57 0.51
N TYR A 153 19.78 -29.80 0.33
CA TYR A 153 19.12 -29.63 -0.97
C TYR A 153 19.03 -28.16 -1.35
N GLN A 154 18.65 -27.31 -0.39
CA GLN A 154 18.60 -25.85 -0.52
C GLN A 154 19.93 -25.27 -1.01
N ALA A 155 21.05 -25.67 -0.39
CA ALA A 155 22.38 -25.21 -0.79
C ALA A 155 22.76 -25.63 -2.21
N LYS A 156 22.50 -26.89 -2.59
CA LYS A 156 22.79 -27.41 -3.93
C LYS A 156 21.95 -26.74 -5.02
N TRP A 157 20.67 -26.51 -4.73
CA TRP A 157 19.79 -25.79 -5.63
C TRP A 157 20.27 -24.36 -5.82
N LEU A 158 20.60 -23.67 -4.72
CA LEU A 158 21.08 -22.29 -4.75
C LEU A 158 22.37 -22.17 -5.57
N GLU A 159 23.34 -23.05 -5.37
CA GLU A 159 24.58 -23.08 -6.17
C GLU A 159 24.29 -23.23 -7.67
N SER A 160 23.40 -24.17 -8.02
CA SER A 160 23.01 -24.43 -9.41
C SER A 160 22.25 -23.25 -10.03
N TYR A 161 21.39 -22.61 -9.25
CA TYR A 161 20.61 -21.45 -9.64
C TYR A 161 21.52 -20.24 -9.86
N GLU A 162 22.40 -19.92 -8.90
CA GLU A 162 23.29 -18.76 -8.98
C GLU A 162 24.31 -18.89 -10.12
N LYS A 163 24.75 -20.11 -10.43
CA LYS A 163 25.59 -20.39 -11.59
C LYS A 163 24.90 -20.07 -12.92
N LYS A 164 23.58 -20.25 -13.01
CA LYS A 164 22.80 -20.04 -14.24
C LYS A 164 22.23 -18.64 -14.35
N ASN A 165 21.76 -18.07 -13.24
CA ASN A 165 20.94 -16.85 -13.22
C ASN A 165 21.62 -15.67 -12.50
N GLY A 166 22.81 -15.89 -11.93
CA GLY A 166 23.50 -14.89 -11.11
C GLY A 166 23.09 -14.96 -9.62
N PRO A 167 23.83 -14.25 -8.74
CA PRO A 167 23.65 -14.35 -7.30
C PRO A 167 22.27 -13.84 -6.85
N LEU A 168 21.65 -14.57 -5.92
CA LEU A 168 20.50 -14.08 -5.17
C LEU A 168 21.02 -13.19 -4.04
N LEU A 169 20.81 -11.89 -4.18
CA LEU A 169 21.27 -10.91 -3.20
C LEU A 169 20.30 -10.89 -2.01
N ALA A 170 20.64 -11.65 -0.97
CA ALA A 170 20.03 -11.49 0.35
C ALA A 170 20.67 -10.26 1.02
N GLY A 171 19.91 -9.16 1.10
CA GLY A 171 20.26 -7.96 1.87
C GLY A 171 20.21 -6.64 1.08
N LYS A 172 19.29 -5.75 1.48
CA LYS A 172 19.23 -4.29 1.23
C LYS A 172 19.47 -3.77 -0.21
N GLY A 173 19.14 -4.55 -1.23
CA GLY A 173 19.30 -4.17 -2.64
C GLY A 173 18.02 -4.39 -3.44
N SER A 174 17.53 -3.32 -4.05
CA SER A 174 16.37 -3.25 -4.95
C SER A 174 16.25 -4.43 -5.91
N LEU A 175 15.04 -4.99 -5.97
CA LEU A 175 14.56 -5.89 -7.01
C LEU A 175 14.59 -5.19 -8.38
N GLN A 176 15.61 -5.45 -9.19
CA GLN A 176 15.64 -4.98 -10.58
C GLN A 176 14.91 -5.96 -11.48
N ILE A 177 13.64 -5.67 -11.77
CA ILE A 177 12.89 -6.32 -12.85
C ILE A 177 13.17 -5.51 -14.12
N ARG A 178 13.71 -6.15 -15.15
CA ARG A 178 13.87 -5.54 -16.47
C ARG A 178 12.52 -5.55 -17.17
N GLU A 179 11.85 -4.40 -17.14
CA GLU A 179 10.54 -4.15 -17.73
C GLU A 179 10.60 -4.34 -19.26
N PRO A 180 9.78 -5.22 -19.87
CA PRO A 180 9.61 -5.25 -21.31
C PRO A 180 8.77 -4.04 -21.76
N GLN A 181 9.29 -3.25 -22.69
CA GLN A 181 8.62 -2.06 -23.19
C GLN A 181 7.35 -2.41 -23.97
N LEU A 182 6.22 -1.86 -23.50
CA LEU A 182 4.97 -1.79 -24.25
C LEU A 182 5.07 -0.68 -25.29
N VAL A 183 5.10 -1.06 -26.57
CA VAL A 183 4.90 -0.15 -27.70
C VAL A 183 3.39 0.05 -27.85
N LEU A 184 2.91 1.23 -27.49
CA LEU A 184 1.54 1.65 -27.78
C LEU A 184 1.59 2.65 -28.94
N ASP A 185 0.95 2.27 -30.04
CA ASP A 185 0.80 3.07 -31.24
C ASP A 185 -0.31 4.12 -31.01
N GLU A 186 0.06 5.39 -31.04
CA GLU A 186 -0.84 6.54 -30.88
C GLU A 186 -1.62 6.78 -32.17
N SER A 187 -2.89 6.36 -32.21
CA SER A 187 -3.92 7.16 -32.88
C SER A 187 -5.31 6.66 -32.49
N MET A 188 -6.12 7.55 -31.90
CA MET A 188 -7.47 7.89 -32.35
C MET A 188 -8.19 8.74 -31.28
N THR A 189 -8.23 10.04 -31.54
CA THR A 189 -9.12 11.05 -30.95
C THR A 189 -10.57 10.84 -31.41
N ILE A 190 -11.55 10.95 -30.50
CA ILE A 190 -12.96 11.27 -30.85
C ILE A 190 -13.56 12.21 -29.78
N ASN A 191 -14.34 13.17 -30.29
CA ASN A 191 -14.88 14.39 -29.69
C ASN A 191 -16.05 14.22 -28.71
N GLU A 192 -16.20 15.22 -27.84
CA GLU A 192 -17.35 15.56 -26.98
C GLU A 192 -18.66 15.82 -27.74
N SER A 193 -19.80 15.54 -27.08
CA SER A 193 -21.02 16.35 -27.19
C SER A 193 -21.95 16.19 -25.97
N THR A 194 -22.06 17.29 -25.23
CA THR A 194 -23.17 17.88 -24.45
C THR A 194 -24.55 17.22 -24.34
N ALA A 195 -25.07 17.17 -23.09
CA ALA A 195 -26.46 17.51 -22.75
C ALA A 195 -26.60 17.88 -21.25
N GLU A 196 -27.30 18.98 -20.96
CA GLU A 196 -27.63 19.54 -19.62
C GLU A 196 -29.11 19.27 -19.22
N PRO A 197 -29.56 19.58 -17.97
CA PRO A 197 -30.43 18.72 -17.16
C PRO A 197 -31.82 19.32 -16.82
N PRO A 198 -32.63 18.64 -15.98
CA PRO A 198 -33.61 19.34 -15.14
C PRO A 198 -33.54 18.98 -13.64
N THR A 199 -33.24 20.03 -12.89
CA THR A 199 -33.68 20.57 -11.59
C THR A 199 -34.79 19.88 -10.73
N GLN A 200 -34.44 19.71 -9.43
CA GLN A 200 -35.16 19.86 -8.13
C GLN A 200 -36.42 19.04 -7.78
N ALA A 201 -36.38 18.36 -6.61
CA ALA A 201 -37.13 18.75 -5.40
C ALA A 201 -36.84 17.86 -4.18
N THR A 202 -36.60 18.52 -3.04
CA THR A 202 -36.45 18.02 -1.67
C THR A 202 -37.74 17.40 -1.13
N GLN A 203 -37.64 16.33 -0.31
CA GLN A 203 -38.48 16.16 0.88
C GLN A 203 -37.98 15.04 1.79
N ALA A 204 -37.56 15.44 2.99
CA ALA A 204 -37.31 14.58 4.13
C ALA A 204 -38.62 13.93 4.61
N LYS A 205 -38.56 12.64 4.94
CA LYS A 205 -39.59 11.92 5.69
C LYS A 205 -38.96 11.12 6.83
N ASN A 206 -39.02 11.74 8.01
CA ASN A 206 -39.29 11.19 9.33
C ASN A 206 -39.10 9.68 9.54
N GLU A 207 -38.05 9.32 10.28
CA GLU A 207 -37.98 8.05 11.00
C GLU A 207 -38.87 8.08 12.26
N PRO A 208 -39.61 6.99 12.57
CA PRO A 208 -40.31 6.85 13.82
C PRO A 208 -39.33 6.45 14.94
N GLY A 209 -39.44 7.17 16.05
CA GLY A 209 -38.48 7.12 17.15
C GLY A 209 -38.37 5.77 17.84
N ASN A 210 -37.18 5.53 18.39
CA ASN A 210 -37.02 4.55 19.44
C ASN A 210 -36.40 5.22 20.68
N LYS A 211 -37.11 5.04 21.79
CA LYS A 211 -36.89 5.65 23.09
C LYS A 211 -35.80 4.88 23.83
N GLY A 212 -34.79 5.61 24.28
CA GLY A 212 -33.78 5.14 25.21
C GLY A 212 -32.91 6.32 25.65
N SER A 213 -33.48 7.31 26.33
CA SER A 213 -32.73 8.46 26.83
C SER A 213 -31.99 8.08 28.12
N TYR A 214 -30.68 7.85 28.00
CA TYR A 214 -29.77 7.82 29.14
C TYR A 214 -29.49 9.25 29.58
N GLU A 215 -30.38 9.80 30.41
CA GLU A 215 -30.45 11.21 30.81
C GLU A 215 -29.36 11.65 31.83
N TRP A 216 -28.33 10.82 32.07
CA TRP A 216 -27.22 11.15 32.99
C TRP A 216 -25.89 11.47 32.28
N LEU A 217 -25.82 11.34 30.95
CA LEU A 217 -24.64 11.79 30.22
C LEU A 217 -24.76 13.31 30.02
N PRO A 218 -23.74 14.12 30.36
CA PRO A 218 -23.73 15.51 29.95
C PRO A 218 -23.96 15.55 28.44
N GLU A 219 -24.84 16.46 27.98
CA GLU A 219 -25.04 16.64 26.54
C GLU A 219 -23.66 16.74 25.90
N PRO A 220 -23.35 15.92 24.88
CA PRO A 220 -22.05 15.96 24.25
C PRO A 220 -21.85 17.40 23.81
N THR A 221 -20.92 18.10 24.47
CA THR A 221 -20.56 19.46 24.12
C THR A 221 -20.22 19.41 22.65
N LYS A 222 -21.06 20.04 21.82
CA LYS A 222 -20.79 20.15 20.39
C LYS A 222 -19.46 20.86 20.25
N ILE A 223 -18.41 20.08 19.98
CA ILE A 223 -17.10 20.60 19.66
C ILE A 223 -17.32 21.44 18.39
N PRO A 224 -16.93 22.73 18.37
CA PRO A 224 -17.08 23.54 17.18
C PRO A 224 -16.40 22.86 16.02
N ASP A 225 -17.10 22.76 14.90
CA ASP A 225 -16.54 22.18 13.69
C ASP A 225 -15.25 22.92 13.31
N PRO A 226 -14.17 22.20 12.93
CA PRO A 226 -12.93 22.85 12.56
C PRO A 226 -13.14 23.79 11.37
N VAL A 227 -12.55 24.98 11.43
CA VAL A 227 -12.72 26.02 10.42
C VAL A 227 -11.97 25.64 9.15
N CYS A 228 -12.67 25.65 8.01
CA CYS A 228 -12.07 25.35 6.72
C CYS A 228 -11.07 26.42 6.28
N SER A 229 -9.85 25.98 5.94
CA SER A 229 -8.78 26.82 5.40
C SER A 229 -8.41 26.35 3.99
N TYR A 230 -8.15 27.30 3.09
CA TYR A 230 -7.86 27.03 1.68
C TYR A 230 -6.47 27.56 1.32
N ALA A 231 -5.65 26.73 0.69
CA ALA A 231 -4.35 27.15 0.17
C ALA A 231 -4.47 27.92 -1.16
N TYR A 232 -5.49 27.58 -1.95
CA TYR A 232 -5.75 28.21 -3.24
C TYR A 232 -7.25 28.14 -3.60
N ASP A 233 -7.79 29.21 -4.16
CA ASP A 233 -9.16 29.29 -4.67
C ASP A 233 -9.15 30.26 -5.86
N GLY A 234 -9.15 29.71 -7.09
CA GLY A 234 -9.07 30.54 -8.29
C GLY A 234 -8.90 29.76 -9.59
N THR A 235 -8.70 30.48 -10.70
CA THR A 235 -8.50 29.87 -12.02
C THR A 235 -7.05 29.48 -12.24
N ASP A 236 -6.80 28.20 -12.48
CA ASP A 236 -5.47 27.67 -12.78
C ASP A 236 -4.98 28.24 -14.13
N PRO A 237 -3.81 28.92 -14.17
CA PRO A 237 -3.31 29.57 -15.37
C PRO A 237 -2.91 28.60 -16.49
N LEU A 238 -2.67 27.31 -16.18
CA LEU A 238 -2.28 26.32 -17.19
C LEU A 238 -3.50 25.71 -17.88
N THR A 239 -4.53 25.38 -17.11
CA THR A 239 -5.74 24.69 -17.62
C THR A 239 -6.90 25.65 -17.89
N ASN A 240 -6.80 26.90 -17.42
CA ASN A 240 -7.87 27.90 -17.43
C ASN A 240 -9.17 27.41 -16.75
N GLN A 241 -9.03 26.49 -15.79
CA GLN A 241 -10.13 25.88 -15.05
C GLN A 241 -10.10 26.31 -13.59
N HIS A 242 -11.27 26.41 -12.97
CA HIS A 242 -11.36 26.72 -11.54
C HIS A 242 -10.82 25.58 -10.69
N ARG A 243 -9.88 25.90 -9.79
CA ARG A 243 -9.21 24.97 -8.90
C ARG A 243 -9.35 25.45 -7.47
N ILE A 244 -9.67 24.53 -6.57
CA ILE A 244 -9.70 24.77 -5.12
C ILE A 244 -8.77 23.76 -4.48
N ASP A 245 -7.85 24.25 -3.66
CA ASP A 245 -6.96 23.46 -2.83
C ASP A 245 -7.25 23.78 -1.36
N VAL A 246 -7.60 22.75 -0.60
CA VAL A 246 -7.70 22.87 0.86
C VAL A 246 -6.29 23.01 1.43
N SER A 247 -6.15 23.70 2.56
CA SER A 247 -4.87 23.78 3.26
C SER A 247 -4.37 22.40 3.68
N GLU A 248 -3.04 22.23 3.65
CA GLU A 248 -2.39 21.01 4.09
C GLU A 248 -2.61 20.72 5.58
N GLU A 249 -2.82 19.45 5.89
CA GLU A 249 -2.92 18.94 7.25
C GLU A 249 -1.99 17.75 7.43
N VAL A 250 -1.53 17.54 8.67
CA VAL A 250 -0.74 16.36 9.02
C VAL A 250 -1.67 15.16 9.10
N LEU A 251 -1.40 14.17 8.26
CA LEU A 251 -2.15 12.91 8.25
C LEU A 251 -1.59 11.94 9.29
N PHE A 252 -0.27 11.75 9.31
CA PHE A 252 0.39 10.94 10.32
C PHE A 252 1.86 11.34 10.49
N GLU A 253 2.41 10.92 11.63
CA GLU A 253 3.81 11.06 11.98
C GLU A 253 4.34 9.70 12.43
N PHE A 254 5.54 9.35 12.00
CA PHE A 254 6.11 8.03 12.22
C PHE A 254 7.58 8.10 12.57
N THR A 255 8.00 7.26 13.52
CA THR A 255 9.40 7.06 13.90
C THR A 255 9.62 5.62 14.29
N HIS A 256 10.51 4.92 13.59
CA HIS A 256 10.90 3.57 13.98
C HIS A 256 11.45 3.56 15.41
N GLU A 257 11.07 2.55 16.20
CA GLU A 257 11.46 2.43 17.62
C GLU A 257 12.98 2.60 17.85
N PRO A 258 13.88 2.00 17.06
CA PRO A 258 15.33 2.18 17.24
C PRO A 258 15.81 3.63 17.03
N LEU A 259 15.06 4.43 16.27
CA LEU A 259 15.41 5.81 15.93
C LEU A 259 14.81 6.83 16.92
N ARG A 260 13.88 6.43 17.79
CA ARG A 260 13.24 7.35 18.74
C ARG A 260 14.24 8.07 19.65
N SER A 261 15.28 7.38 20.10
CA SER A 261 16.33 7.99 20.94
C SER A 261 17.12 9.09 20.22
N PHE A 262 17.31 8.96 18.90
CA PHE A 262 18.02 9.91 18.08
C PHE A 262 17.17 11.15 17.75
N TYR A 263 15.89 10.94 17.43
CA TYR A 263 15.00 12.03 17.03
C TYR A 263 14.19 12.66 18.18
N LYS A 264 14.20 12.04 19.37
CA LYS A 264 13.55 12.51 20.61
C LYS A 264 12.09 12.89 20.36
N ASP A 265 11.81 14.19 20.36
CA ASP A 265 10.46 14.76 20.27
C ASP A 265 10.04 15.07 18.82
N LYS A 266 10.90 14.78 17.84
CA LYS A 266 10.64 15.06 16.43
C LYS A 266 10.37 13.76 15.68
N PRO A 267 9.33 13.69 14.84
CA PRO A 267 9.10 12.49 14.04
C PRO A 267 10.17 12.29 12.97
N TYR A 268 10.53 11.05 12.68
CA TYR A 268 11.43 10.71 11.58
C TYR A 268 10.79 10.97 10.21
N LEU A 269 9.52 10.59 10.07
CA LEU A 269 8.72 10.77 8.86
C LEU A 269 7.44 11.52 9.25
N THR A 270 7.14 12.59 8.53
CA THR A 270 5.87 13.31 8.64
C THR A 270 5.17 13.24 7.29
N CYS A 271 3.94 12.76 7.26
CA CYS A 271 3.11 12.81 6.07
C CYS A 271 2.06 13.90 6.24
N LYS A 272 2.08 14.84 5.31
CA LYS A 272 1.04 15.82 5.14
C LYS A 272 0.21 15.47 3.93
N GLY A 273 -1.03 15.94 3.90
CA GLY A 273 -1.83 15.85 2.71
C GLY A 273 -2.83 16.98 2.58
N TYR A 274 -3.39 17.11 1.39
CA TYR A 274 -4.55 17.94 1.13
C TYR A 274 -5.36 17.38 -0.03
N LEU A 275 -6.63 17.76 -0.08
CA LEU A 275 -7.48 17.51 -1.23
C LEU A 275 -7.56 18.75 -2.12
N SER A 276 -7.54 18.50 -3.43
CA SER A 276 -7.79 19.52 -4.45
C SER A 276 -8.89 19.08 -5.40
N THR A 277 -9.56 20.05 -6.00
CA THR A 277 -10.59 19.83 -7.01
C THR A 277 -10.30 20.66 -8.25
N GLN A 278 -10.49 20.03 -9.40
CA GLN A 278 -10.60 20.67 -10.72
C GLN A 278 -11.88 20.14 -11.38
N PRO A 279 -12.39 20.77 -12.46
CA PRO A 279 -13.59 20.29 -13.13
C PRO A 279 -13.50 18.80 -13.48
N GLY A 280 -14.42 18.00 -12.93
CA GLY A 280 -14.53 16.56 -13.15
C GLY A 280 -13.66 15.68 -12.24
N TYR A 281 -12.59 16.19 -11.62
CA TYR A 281 -11.62 15.38 -10.88
C TYR A 281 -11.28 15.96 -9.51
N LYS A 282 -11.19 15.08 -8.52
CA LYS A 282 -10.59 15.39 -7.21
C LYS A 282 -9.28 14.63 -7.07
N TYR A 283 -8.32 15.28 -6.42
CA TYR A 283 -7.00 14.70 -6.20
C TYR A 283 -6.68 14.70 -4.71
N LEU A 284 -6.03 13.64 -4.27
CA LEU A 284 -5.32 13.57 -3.00
C LEU A 284 -3.84 13.80 -3.28
N THR A 285 -3.26 14.83 -2.68
CA THR A 285 -1.82 15.05 -2.69
C THR A 285 -1.27 14.71 -1.32
N LEU A 286 -0.26 13.84 -1.28
CA LEU A 286 0.47 13.46 -0.07
C LEU A 286 1.93 13.91 -0.19
N GLU A 287 2.41 14.59 0.84
CA GLU A 287 3.81 14.98 0.98
C GLU A 287 4.44 14.18 2.12
N PHE A 288 5.42 13.34 1.79
CA PHE A 288 6.20 12.56 2.75
C PHE A 288 7.52 13.26 3.02
N ILE A 289 7.68 13.79 4.22
CA ILE A 289 8.87 14.51 4.66
C ILE A 289 9.67 13.60 5.58
N ILE A 290 10.80 13.10 5.08
CA ILE A 290 11.70 12.20 5.81
C ILE A 290 12.90 12.99 6.32
N ARG A 291 13.16 12.95 7.63
CA ARG A 291 14.30 13.61 8.29
C ARG A 291 15.61 12.87 8.09
N SER A 292 15.99 12.72 6.82
CA SER A 292 17.27 12.16 6.40
C SER A 292 17.65 12.68 5.02
N GLU A 293 18.89 13.14 4.86
CA GLU A 293 19.48 13.41 3.54
C GLU A 293 19.68 12.13 2.71
N ARG A 294 19.60 10.96 3.38
CA ARG A 294 19.71 9.64 2.77
C ARG A 294 18.38 8.96 2.47
N GLY A 295 17.28 9.73 2.50
CA GLY A 295 15.93 9.21 2.23
C GLY A 295 15.86 8.54 0.86
N ARG A 296 16.49 9.13 -0.17
CA ARG A 296 16.57 8.54 -1.52
C ARG A 296 17.20 7.16 -1.57
N GLN A 297 18.26 6.90 -0.81
CA GLN A 297 18.88 5.58 -0.80
C GLN A 297 18.05 4.56 0.01
N SER A 298 17.26 5.03 0.97
CA SER A 298 16.52 4.16 1.89
C SER A 298 15.15 3.77 1.32
N PHE A 299 14.43 4.74 0.75
CA PHE A 299 13.07 4.58 0.23
C PHE A 299 13.05 4.46 -1.30
N GLY A 300 14.06 4.96 -2.00
CA GLY A 300 14.07 4.97 -3.47
C GLY A 300 13.18 6.07 -4.02
N SER A 301 12.11 5.69 -4.72
CA SER A 301 11.19 6.56 -5.47
C SER A 301 9.74 6.12 -5.28
N LEU A 302 8.81 7.05 -5.44
CA LEU A 302 7.38 6.78 -5.65
C LEU A 302 7.15 6.66 -7.15
N ALA A 303 7.16 5.45 -7.70
CA ALA A 303 7.02 5.25 -9.13
C ALA A 303 5.58 5.47 -9.62
N LYS A 304 5.42 5.99 -10.85
CA LYS A 304 4.11 6.09 -11.50
C LYS A 304 3.40 4.73 -11.49
N GLY A 305 2.12 4.73 -11.17
CA GLY A 305 1.31 3.51 -11.12
C GLY A 305 1.47 2.68 -9.84
N THR A 306 2.35 3.07 -8.90
CA THR A 306 2.40 2.37 -7.62
C THR A 306 1.13 2.58 -6.82
N ALA A 307 0.70 1.52 -6.15
CA ALA A 307 -0.50 1.52 -5.32
C ALA A 307 -0.23 2.19 -3.97
N LEU A 308 -1.17 3.02 -3.55
CA LEU A 308 -1.40 3.46 -2.19
C LEU A 308 -2.62 2.71 -1.68
N THR A 309 -2.45 1.90 -0.64
CA THR A 309 -3.57 1.15 -0.06
C THR A 309 -4.04 1.81 1.22
N LEU A 310 -5.31 2.15 1.27
CA LEU A 310 -5.96 2.78 2.41
C LEU A 310 -6.92 1.77 3.03
N ARG A 311 -6.72 1.44 4.31
CA ARG A 311 -7.62 0.60 5.08
C ARG A 311 -8.37 1.48 6.07
N LEU A 312 -9.70 1.46 5.97
CA LEU A 312 -10.58 2.21 6.83
C LEU A 312 -10.92 1.41 8.09
N ILE A 313 -11.42 2.10 9.11
CA ILE A 313 -11.79 1.50 10.41
C ILE A 313 -12.90 0.45 10.25
N ASP A 314 -13.74 0.58 9.24
CA ASP A 314 -14.79 -0.38 8.89
C ASP A 314 -14.27 -1.66 8.19
N GLY A 315 -12.96 -1.73 7.93
CA GLY A 315 -12.30 -2.82 7.20
C GLY A 315 -12.31 -2.67 5.68
N THR A 316 -12.92 -1.61 5.14
CA THR A 316 -12.91 -1.32 3.70
C THR A 316 -11.49 -1.00 3.25
N VAL A 317 -11.07 -1.59 2.12
CA VAL A 317 -9.76 -1.34 1.51
C VAL A 317 -9.94 -0.60 0.20
N LEU A 318 -9.24 0.51 0.04
CA LEU A 318 -9.17 1.30 -1.18
C LEU A 318 -7.76 1.27 -1.76
N TYR A 319 -7.69 1.12 -3.08
CA TYR A 319 -6.45 1.19 -3.83
C TYR A 319 -6.45 2.45 -4.69
N LEU A 320 -5.46 3.31 -4.49
CA LEU A 320 -5.22 4.51 -5.28
C LEU A 320 -3.88 4.36 -6.01
N THR A 321 -3.74 4.96 -7.19
CA THR A 321 -2.48 4.91 -7.95
C THR A 321 -1.95 6.30 -8.23
N THR A 322 -0.64 6.50 -8.11
CA THR A 322 -0.01 7.78 -8.45
C THR A 322 0.12 7.95 -9.97
N ASN A 323 -0.13 9.15 -10.47
CA ASN A 323 0.00 9.47 -11.90
C ASN A 323 1.42 9.88 -12.32
N LYS A 324 2.30 10.16 -11.35
CA LYS A 324 3.65 10.68 -11.56
C LYS A 324 4.67 9.89 -10.75
N THR A 325 5.86 9.77 -11.31
CA THR A 325 7.03 9.28 -10.59
C THR A 325 7.69 10.44 -9.84
N ASP A 326 7.94 10.27 -8.55
CA ASP A 326 8.77 11.16 -7.74
C ASP A 326 10.01 10.41 -7.21
N ASN A 327 11.19 10.97 -7.48
CA ASN A 327 12.47 10.41 -7.06
C ASN A 327 12.96 10.95 -5.71
N GLY A 328 12.19 11.83 -5.07
CA GLY A 328 12.54 12.49 -3.82
C GLY A 328 13.42 13.71 -4.05
N SER A 329 13.01 14.85 -3.48
CA SER A 329 13.81 16.07 -3.44
C SER A 329 14.56 16.15 -2.11
N VAL A 330 15.87 16.40 -2.15
CA VAL A 330 16.68 16.54 -0.93
C VAL A 330 16.94 18.02 -0.68
N ASP A 331 16.53 18.50 0.47
CA ASP A 331 16.92 19.81 0.98
C ASP A 331 18.12 19.64 1.92
N MET A 332 19.28 20.16 1.50
CA MET A 332 20.53 20.07 2.27
C MET A 332 20.54 20.99 3.49
N ASN A 333 19.70 22.04 3.52
CA ASN A 333 19.64 22.97 4.65
C ASN A 333 18.92 22.32 5.83
N THR A 334 17.78 21.69 5.55
CA THR A 334 16.96 20.99 6.56
C THR A 334 17.35 19.52 6.72
N ARG A 335 18.20 18.99 5.82
CA ARG A 335 18.61 17.58 5.74
C ARG A 335 17.42 16.63 5.65
N THR A 336 16.41 17.02 4.89
CA THR A 336 15.20 16.23 4.66
C THR A 336 15.14 15.75 3.22
N THR A 337 14.52 14.59 3.02
CA THR A 337 14.08 14.12 1.71
C THR A 337 12.56 14.20 1.66
N THR A 338 12.02 14.89 0.66
CA THR A 338 10.59 15.06 0.46
C THR A 338 10.14 14.30 -0.78
N TYR A 339 9.04 13.55 -0.66
CA TYR A 339 8.36 12.89 -1.77
C TYR A 339 6.93 13.38 -1.88
N ILE A 340 6.43 13.52 -3.09
CA ILE A 340 5.07 13.98 -3.39
C ILE A 340 4.34 12.92 -4.22
N GLY A 341 3.30 12.35 -3.63
CA GLY A 341 2.35 11.48 -4.32
C GLY A 341 1.10 12.25 -4.71
N THR A 342 0.62 12.10 -5.94
CA THR A 342 -0.66 12.69 -6.39
C THR A 342 -1.56 11.58 -6.92
N TYR A 343 -2.71 11.41 -6.27
CA TYR A 343 -3.64 10.31 -6.49
C TYR A 343 -4.98 10.85 -6.97
N VAL A 344 -5.50 10.31 -8.06
CA VAL A 344 -6.82 10.67 -8.57
C VAL A 344 -7.88 9.90 -7.78
N LEU A 345 -8.89 10.61 -7.29
CA LEU A 345 -9.98 10.01 -6.52
C LEU A 345 -11.17 9.72 -7.43
N SER A 346 -11.60 8.46 -7.45
CA SER A 346 -12.85 8.07 -8.10
C SER A 346 -14.06 8.49 -7.25
N LYS A 347 -15.24 8.64 -7.87
CA LYS A 347 -16.48 8.95 -7.12
C LYS A 347 -16.79 7.94 -6.01
N LYS A 348 -16.42 6.67 -6.22
CA LYS A 348 -16.53 5.63 -5.19
C LYS A 348 -15.58 5.89 -4.02
N ALA A 349 -14.32 6.21 -4.30
CA ALA A 349 -13.33 6.54 -3.26
C ALA A 349 -13.72 7.81 -2.50
N GLU A 350 -14.19 8.86 -3.18
CA GLU A 350 -14.70 10.09 -2.55
C GLU A 350 -15.82 9.78 -1.55
N LYS A 351 -16.80 8.94 -1.95
CA LYS A 351 -17.92 8.57 -1.07
C LYS A 351 -17.45 7.78 0.15
N ILE A 352 -16.53 6.85 -0.02
CA ILE A 352 -16.04 6.00 1.08
C ILE A 352 -15.19 6.83 2.06
N LEU A 353 -14.24 7.61 1.55
CA LEU A 353 -13.33 8.43 2.38
C LEU A 353 -14.03 9.61 3.07
N SER A 354 -15.18 10.07 2.56
CA SER A 354 -15.97 11.12 3.21
C SER A 354 -16.85 10.60 4.37
N GLN A 355 -16.98 9.28 4.54
CA GLN A 355 -17.91 8.67 5.49
C GLN A 355 -17.24 7.91 6.63
N SER A 356 -16.01 7.44 6.44
CA SER A 356 -15.30 6.65 7.44
C SER A 356 -13.85 7.13 7.61
N GLY A 357 -13.37 7.04 8.84
CA GLY A 357 -11.99 7.36 9.17
C GLY A 357 -11.00 6.33 8.62
N LEU A 358 -9.76 6.78 8.41
CA LEU A 358 -8.66 5.95 7.94
C LEU A 358 -7.93 5.31 9.13
N ASP A 359 -7.67 4.01 9.08
CA ASP A 359 -6.99 3.25 10.12
C ASP A 359 -5.50 3.03 9.77
N LEU A 360 -5.24 2.53 8.56
CA LEU A 360 -3.89 2.18 8.11
C LEU A 360 -3.66 2.63 6.67
N MET A 361 -2.43 3.10 6.40
CA MET A 361 -1.97 3.44 5.06
C MET A 361 -0.72 2.65 4.68
N ARG A 362 -0.81 1.86 3.61
CA ARG A 362 0.33 1.20 2.99
C ARG A 362 0.84 2.01 1.82
N VAL A 363 2.09 2.43 1.88
CA VAL A 363 2.79 3.14 0.80
C VAL A 363 3.77 2.21 0.13
N VAL A 364 3.67 2.09 -1.20
CA VAL A 364 4.60 1.30 -2.02
C VAL A 364 5.68 2.23 -2.60
N TRP A 365 6.91 1.99 -2.16
CA TRP A 365 8.13 2.62 -2.64
C TRP A 365 8.84 1.68 -3.65
N SER A 366 9.80 2.19 -4.42
CA SER A 366 10.61 1.32 -5.30
C SER A 366 11.55 0.37 -4.55
N THR A 367 11.74 0.58 -3.25
CA THR A 367 12.53 -0.31 -2.37
C THR A 367 11.70 -1.35 -1.63
N GLY A 368 10.36 -1.22 -1.60
CA GLY A 368 9.48 -2.09 -0.81
C GLY A 368 8.17 -1.39 -0.46
N TYR A 369 7.51 -1.81 0.61
CA TYR A 369 6.32 -1.13 1.13
C TYR A 369 6.45 -0.91 2.63
N GLU A 370 5.75 0.11 3.13
CA GLU A 370 5.63 0.38 4.56
C GLU A 370 4.17 0.64 4.92
N ASP A 371 3.78 0.15 6.09
CA ASP A 371 2.47 0.36 6.68
C ASP A 371 2.58 1.40 7.79
N TYR A 372 1.68 2.37 7.76
CA TYR A 372 1.63 3.45 8.75
C TYR A 372 0.26 3.48 9.41
N ASP A 373 0.28 3.46 10.73
CA ASP A 373 -0.91 3.70 11.55
C ASP A 373 -1.32 5.17 11.46
N ILE A 374 -2.61 5.41 11.28
CA ILE A 374 -3.15 6.75 11.09
C ILE A 374 -3.77 7.22 12.39
N TYR A 375 -3.27 8.35 12.89
CA TYR A 375 -3.77 8.96 14.13
C TYR A 375 -4.80 10.06 13.86
N ASN A 376 -4.70 10.74 12.70
CA ASN A 376 -5.68 11.74 12.29
C ASN A 376 -6.81 11.08 11.49
N LEU A 377 -7.72 10.40 12.20
CA LEU A 377 -8.82 9.63 11.60
C LEU A 377 -9.79 10.50 10.79
N ASP A 378 -9.96 11.77 11.18
CA ASP A 378 -10.93 12.70 10.59
C ASP A 378 -10.37 13.47 9.39
N PHE A 379 -9.10 13.28 9.03
CA PHE A 379 -8.43 14.02 7.95
C PHE A 379 -9.27 14.09 6.67
N PHE A 380 -9.73 12.94 6.16
CA PHE A 380 -10.49 12.91 4.91
C PHE A 380 -11.88 13.53 5.08
N VAL A 381 -12.56 13.23 6.17
CA VAL A 381 -13.90 13.76 6.47
C VAL A 381 -13.85 15.29 6.51
N HIS A 382 -12.84 15.85 7.18
CA HIS A 382 -12.64 17.29 7.27
C HIS A 382 -12.32 17.92 5.91
N GLN A 383 -11.35 17.36 5.18
CA GLN A 383 -10.93 17.87 3.87
C GLN A 383 -12.05 17.81 2.84
N PHE A 384 -12.84 16.74 2.80
CA PHE A 384 -14.00 16.62 1.92
C PHE A 384 -15.11 17.59 2.29
N ARG A 385 -15.38 17.78 3.59
CA ARG A 385 -16.34 18.79 4.04
C ARG A 385 -15.94 20.17 3.55
N CYS A 386 -14.68 20.57 3.73
CA CYS A 386 -14.20 21.87 3.28
C CYS A 386 -14.25 22.03 1.75
N LEU A 387 -13.91 21.00 0.98
CA LEU A 387 -14.12 21.05 -0.46
C LEU A 387 -15.59 21.22 -0.83
N ASN A 388 -16.48 20.49 -0.15
CA ASN A 388 -17.92 20.53 -0.45
C ASN A 388 -18.58 21.84 0.00
N ASP A 389 -18.08 22.54 1.03
CA ASP A 389 -18.62 23.84 1.47
C ASP A 389 -18.49 24.94 0.40
N LYS A 390 -17.64 24.73 -0.62
CA LYS A 390 -17.45 25.63 -1.76
C LYS A 390 -18.36 25.33 -2.96
N PHE A 391 -19.13 24.25 -2.93
CA PHE A 391 -20.07 23.84 -3.98
C PHE A 391 -21.49 23.70 -3.43
#